data_AF-A0A1F5YRP5-F1
#
_entry.id   AF-A0A1F5YRP5-F1
#
_cell.length_a   1.000
_cell.length_b   1.000
_cell.length_c   1.000
_cell.angle_alpha   90.00
_cell.angle_beta   90.00
_cell.angle_gamma   90.00
#
_symmetry.space_group_name_H-M   'P 1'
#
loop_
_entity.id
_entity.type
_entity.pdbx_description
1 polymer ?
#
loop_
_entity_poly.entity_id
_entity_poly.type
_entity_poly.pdbx_seq_one_letter_code
_entity_poly.pdbx_strand_id
1 'polypeptide(L)'
;MTVPRDYRGLIKTFREYPQEIQDFYFRFPALVAASDVGWEAPVSYLLVKFEYALMVTLYSGIVRHFGTDPEETWKELKNAMITRNSYKDQFENIFSTALSPALMKKIRQISDTRNELFHGKLPEPARLRKTMIEIFDFSKAFNEFVLKVGCFKPIGSLQGVIKSGKFSKKMAITKWVIKGLGFTKEGII
;
A
#
# COMPACT_ATOMS: atom_id res chain seq x y z
N MET A 1 4.65 -19.74 8.37
CA MET A 1 4.57 -19.19 9.74
C MET A 1 3.32 -19.73 10.43
N THR A 2 3.41 -20.00 11.72
CA THR A 2 2.29 -20.38 12.58
C THR A 2 1.46 -19.13 12.88
N VAL A 3 0.13 -19.19 12.69
CA VAL A 3 -0.76 -18.07 13.01
C VAL A 3 -0.95 -18.03 14.53
N PRO A 4 -0.63 -16.92 15.21
CA PRO A 4 -0.83 -16.81 16.65
C PRO A 4 -2.31 -16.96 17.02
N ARG A 5 -2.55 -17.57 18.18
CA ARG A 5 -3.92 -17.83 18.68
C ARG A 5 -4.54 -16.62 19.35
N ASP A 6 -3.72 -15.74 19.93
CA ASP A 6 -4.15 -14.60 20.74
C ASP A 6 -3.45 -13.28 20.32
N TYR A 7 -3.91 -12.17 20.89
CA TYR A 7 -3.39 -10.83 20.58
C TYR A 7 -1.94 -10.66 21.08
N ARG A 8 -1.58 -11.32 22.18
CA ARG A 8 -0.24 -11.25 22.78
C ARG A 8 0.81 -11.84 21.84
N GLY A 9 0.51 -12.99 21.25
CA GLY A 9 1.34 -13.62 20.22
C GLY A 9 1.47 -12.74 18.98
N LEU A 10 0.38 -12.10 18.52
CA LEU A 10 0.44 -11.17 17.39
C LEU A 10 1.30 -9.94 17.66
N ILE A 11 1.18 -9.33 18.84
CA ILE A 11 2.01 -8.18 19.23
C ILE A 11 3.48 -8.61 19.29
N LYS A 12 3.77 -9.81 19.82
CA LYS A 12 5.14 -10.35 19.85
C LYS A 12 5.69 -10.50 18.43
N THR A 13 4.95 -11.14 17.53
CA THR A 13 5.35 -11.30 16.14
C THR A 13 5.52 -9.96 15.43
N PHE A 14 4.63 -8.99 15.69
CA PHE A 14 4.74 -7.64 15.12
C PHE A 14 6.04 -6.92 15.52
N ARG A 15 6.47 -7.08 16.78
CA ARG A 15 7.72 -6.48 17.29
C ARG A 15 8.99 -7.09 16.68
N GLU A 16 8.89 -8.23 16.00
CA GLU A 16 10.02 -8.85 15.28
C GLU A 16 10.24 -8.23 13.89
N TYR A 17 9.29 -7.44 13.37
CA TYR A 17 9.45 -6.73 12.09
C TYR A 17 10.34 -5.49 12.24
N PRO A 18 10.99 -5.03 11.16
CA PRO A 18 11.77 -3.79 11.13
C PRO A 18 11.05 -2.58 11.75
N GLN A 19 11.78 -1.70 12.45
CA GLN A 19 11.23 -0.53 13.14
C GLN A 19 10.37 0.36 12.23
N GLU A 20 10.77 0.56 10.98
CA GLU A 20 10.01 1.34 9.99
C GLU A 20 8.59 0.80 9.72
N ILE A 21 8.42 -0.53 9.77
CA ILE A 21 7.12 -1.19 9.65
C ILE A 21 6.34 -0.99 10.95
N GLN A 22 7.01 -1.11 12.09
CA GLN A 22 6.37 -0.87 13.38
C GLN A 22 5.83 0.56 13.51
N ASP A 23 6.62 1.55 13.10
CA ASP A 23 6.25 2.97 13.10
C ASP A 23 5.08 3.25 12.16
N PHE A 24 5.10 2.66 10.96
CA PHE A 24 4.02 2.84 9.98
C PHE A 24 2.68 2.29 10.50
N TYR A 25 2.72 1.19 11.25
CA TYR A 25 1.56 0.54 11.87
C TYR A 25 1.44 0.81 13.38
N PHE A 26 1.94 1.94 13.90
CA PHE A 26 2.07 2.19 15.35
C PHE A 26 0.80 2.00 16.19
N ARG A 27 -0.40 2.18 15.60
CA ARG A 27 -1.68 1.97 16.30
C ARG A 27 -2.08 0.50 16.46
N PHE A 28 -1.46 -0.41 15.71
CA PHE A 28 -1.83 -1.82 15.68
C PHE A 28 -1.80 -2.49 17.07
N PRO A 29 -0.74 -2.34 17.91
CA PRO A 29 -0.70 -2.99 19.21
C PRO A 29 -1.83 -2.55 20.15
N ALA A 30 -2.23 -1.28 20.10
CA ALA A 30 -3.34 -0.77 20.89
C ALA A 30 -4.68 -1.31 20.39
N LEU A 31 -4.89 -1.33 19.07
CA LEU A 31 -6.13 -1.82 18.46
C LEU A 31 -6.37 -3.32 18.69
N VAL A 32 -5.32 -4.14 18.63
CA VAL A 32 -5.45 -5.59 18.81
C VAL A 32 -5.59 -6.00 20.28
N ALA A 33 -5.15 -5.15 21.22
CA ALA A 33 -5.28 -5.38 22.65
C ALA A 33 -6.62 -4.88 23.22
N ALA A 34 -7.34 -4.04 22.47
CA ALA A 34 -8.64 -3.52 22.87
C ALA A 34 -9.71 -4.62 22.82
N SER A 35 -10.33 -4.92 23.96
CA SER A 35 -11.24 -6.05 24.13
C SER A 35 -12.63 -5.84 23.51
N ASP A 36 -12.96 -4.61 23.17
CA ASP A 36 -14.29 -4.13 22.75
C ASP A 36 -14.49 -4.07 21.23
N VAL A 37 -13.41 -4.14 20.43
CA VAL A 37 -13.43 -3.83 18.99
C VAL A 37 -13.28 -5.03 18.04
N GLY A 38 -13.23 -6.26 18.56
CA GLY A 38 -13.13 -7.47 17.75
C GLY A 38 -11.82 -7.56 16.92
N TRP A 39 -11.70 -8.55 16.06
CA TRP A 39 -10.53 -8.72 15.17
C TRP A 39 -10.65 -7.88 13.89
N GLU A 40 -11.86 -7.42 13.58
CA GLU A 40 -12.24 -6.70 12.38
C GLU A 40 -11.63 -5.29 12.37
N ALA A 41 -11.66 -4.58 13.50
CA ALA A 41 -11.09 -3.24 13.62
C ALA A 41 -9.57 -3.20 13.36
N PRO A 42 -8.73 -4.03 14.03
CA PRO A 42 -7.29 -4.03 13.74
C PRO A 42 -6.99 -4.47 12.30
N VAL A 43 -7.70 -5.45 11.73
CA VAL A 43 -7.51 -5.82 10.30
C VAL A 43 -7.89 -4.66 9.38
N SER A 44 -9.03 -4.01 9.61
CA SER A 44 -9.48 -2.89 8.78
C SER A 44 -8.46 -1.74 8.76
N TYR A 45 -7.90 -1.41 9.93
CA TYR A 45 -6.81 -0.44 10.04
C TYR A 45 -5.60 -0.83 9.16
N LEU A 46 -5.16 -2.09 9.25
CA LEU A 46 -4.04 -2.57 8.45
C LEU A 46 -4.34 -2.58 6.95
N LEU A 47 -5.57 -2.92 6.54
CA LEU A 47 -6.01 -2.91 5.15
C LEU A 47 -5.99 -1.50 4.56
N VAL A 48 -6.50 -0.50 5.29
CA VAL A 48 -6.43 0.91 4.86
C VAL A 48 -4.98 1.36 4.71
N LYS A 49 -4.11 0.99 5.67
CA LYS A 49 -2.68 1.29 5.60
C LYS A 49 -1.96 0.57 4.45
N PHE A 50 -2.36 -0.65 4.14
CA PHE A 50 -1.88 -1.40 2.99
C PHE A 50 -2.25 -0.71 1.67
N GLU A 51 -3.51 -0.30 1.49
CA GLU A 51 -3.95 0.44 0.30
C GLU A 51 -3.23 1.79 0.17
N TYR A 52 -3.06 2.49 1.29
CA TYR A 52 -2.27 3.72 1.34
C TYR A 52 -0.81 3.48 0.89
N ALA A 53 -0.18 2.38 1.31
CA ALA A 53 1.18 2.02 0.89
C ALA A 53 1.25 1.77 -0.63
N LEU A 54 0.27 1.08 -1.21
CA LEU A 54 0.20 0.87 -2.66
C LEU A 54 0.08 2.21 -3.41
N MET A 55 -0.86 3.06 -2.97
CA MET A 55 -1.13 4.36 -3.58
C MET A 55 0.07 5.30 -3.49
N VAL A 56 0.70 5.37 -2.31
CA VAL A 56 1.85 6.26 -2.10
C VAL A 56 3.09 5.81 -2.89
N THR A 57 3.18 4.52 -3.23
CA THR A 57 4.23 3.99 -4.10
C THR A 57 4.09 4.52 -5.52
N LEU A 58 2.87 4.46 -6.09
CA LEU A 58 2.60 5.03 -7.42
C LEU A 58 2.86 6.53 -7.42
N TYR A 59 2.31 7.25 -6.44
CA TYR A 59 2.56 8.67 -6.25
C TYR A 59 4.05 9.02 -6.24
N SER A 60 4.80 8.35 -5.37
CA SER A 60 6.23 8.58 -5.18
C SER A 60 7.01 8.29 -6.45
N GLY A 61 6.68 7.20 -7.16
CA GLY A 61 7.29 6.86 -8.43
C GLY A 61 7.00 7.90 -9.52
N ILE A 62 5.75 8.38 -9.63
CA ILE A 62 5.38 9.39 -10.64
C ILE A 62 6.16 10.68 -10.40
N VAL A 63 6.10 11.22 -9.17
CA VAL A 63 6.76 12.48 -8.82
C VAL A 63 8.27 12.35 -9.00
N ARG A 64 8.86 11.23 -8.58
CA ARG A 64 10.32 11.03 -8.62
C ARG A 64 10.86 10.80 -10.03
N HIS A 65 10.21 9.99 -10.85
CA HIS A 65 10.71 9.62 -12.18
C HIS A 65 10.33 10.62 -13.27
N PHE A 66 9.17 11.26 -13.16
CA PHE A 66 8.65 12.14 -14.20
C PHE A 66 8.64 13.62 -13.82
N GLY A 67 8.99 13.97 -12.57
CA GLY A 67 9.08 15.35 -12.14
C GLY A 67 7.73 16.08 -12.23
N THR A 68 6.62 15.40 -11.91
CA THR A 68 5.29 16.01 -11.94
C THR A 68 5.04 16.89 -10.70
N ASP A 69 4.09 17.81 -10.82
CA ASP A 69 3.60 18.58 -9.68
C ASP A 69 3.06 17.65 -8.57
N PRO A 70 3.59 17.70 -7.33
CA PRO A 70 3.19 16.78 -6.27
C PRO A 70 1.72 16.88 -5.85
N GLU A 71 1.14 18.08 -5.82
CA GLU A 71 -0.24 18.26 -5.38
C GLU A 71 -1.23 17.78 -6.43
N GLU A 72 -1.00 18.17 -7.69
CA GLU A 72 -1.84 17.75 -8.81
C GLU A 72 -1.70 16.24 -9.06
N THR A 73 -0.51 15.66 -8.86
CA THR A 73 -0.32 14.21 -8.97
C THR A 73 -1.15 13.46 -7.94
N TRP A 74 -1.13 13.91 -6.69
CA TRP A 74 -1.93 13.29 -5.63
C TRP A 74 -3.43 13.41 -5.91
N LYS A 75 -3.87 14.57 -6.40
CA LYS A 75 -5.27 14.81 -6.77
C LYS A 75 -5.73 13.91 -7.91
N GLU A 76 -4.94 13.78 -8.98
CA GLU A 76 -5.32 12.91 -10.10
C GLU A 76 -5.31 11.44 -9.70
N LEU A 77 -4.34 10.99 -8.89
CA LEU A 77 -4.32 9.62 -8.37
C LEU A 77 -5.54 9.29 -7.50
N LYS A 78 -5.99 10.22 -6.64
CA LYS A 78 -7.19 10.03 -5.83
C LYS A 78 -8.46 9.87 -6.67
N ASN A 79 -8.49 10.47 -7.86
CA ASN A 79 -9.63 10.40 -8.77
C ASN A 79 -9.51 9.24 -9.77
N ALA A 80 -8.35 8.58 -9.84
CA ALA A 80 -8.14 7.47 -10.74
C ALA A 80 -8.72 6.17 -10.16
N MET A 81 -9.35 5.36 -11.00
CA MET A 81 -9.77 4.03 -10.61
C MET A 81 -8.57 3.08 -10.62
N ILE A 82 -8.10 2.71 -9.42
CA ILE A 82 -6.98 1.79 -9.24
C ILE A 82 -7.53 0.43 -8.81
N THR A 83 -7.64 -0.48 -9.78
CA THR A 83 -7.96 -1.89 -9.57
C THR A 83 -6.67 -2.68 -9.36
N ARG A 84 -6.77 -3.95 -8.95
CA ARG A 84 -5.58 -4.82 -8.85
C ARG A 84 -4.85 -5.01 -10.17
N ASN A 85 -5.60 -5.11 -11.26
CA ASN A 85 -5.03 -5.29 -12.59
C ASN A 85 -4.39 -3.99 -13.07
N SER A 86 -5.11 -2.87 -12.98
CA SER A 86 -4.54 -1.58 -13.37
C SER A 86 -3.37 -1.16 -12.48
N TYR A 87 -3.35 -1.53 -11.20
CA TYR A 87 -2.20 -1.30 -10.32
C TYR A 87 -0.92 -1.96 -10.85
N LYS A 88 -1.01 -3.22 -11.29
CA LYS A 88 0.13 -3.95 -11.85
C LYS A 88 0.69 -3.22 -13.06
N ASP A 89 -0.18 -2.86 -14.00
CA ASP A 89 0.22 -2.23 -15.26
C ASP A 89 0.77 -0.81 -15.01
N GLN A 90 0.12 -0.03 -14.13
CA GLN A 90 0.57 1.30 -13.73
C GLN A 90 1.92 1.26 -13.01
N PHE A 91 2.14 0.27 -12.14
CA PHE A 91 3.42 0.08 -11.46
C PHE A 91 4.53 -0.20 -12.49
N GLU A 92 4.28 -1.12 -13.42
CA GLU A 92 5.24 -1.48 -14.48
C GLU A 92 5.54 -0.28 -15.39
N ASN A 93 4.53 0.52 -15.74
CA ASN A 93 4.71 1.76 -16.52
C ASN A 93 5.59 2.80 -15.80
N ILE A 94 5.49 2.91 -14.46
CA ILE A 94 6.25 3.88 -13.67
C ILE A 94 7.69 3.44 -13.45
N PHE A 95 7.90 2.17 -13.10
CA PHE A 95 9.21 1.65 -12.68
C PHE A 95 9.93 0.83 -13.76
N SER A 96 9.31 0.68 -14.93
CA SER A 96 9.79 -0.17 -16.05
C SER A 96 10.15 -1.59 -15.61
N THR A 97 9.53 -2.06 -14.53
CA THR A 97 9.81 -3.35 -13.88
C THR A 97 8.50 -3.93 -13.36
N ALA A 98 8.18 -5.15 -13.77
CA ALA A 98 7.00 -5.86 -13.29
C ALA A 98 7.14 -6.25 -11.80
N LEU A 99 6.03 -6.17 -11.06
CA LEU A 99 5.94 -6.72 -9.71
C LEU A 99 6.19 -8.24 -9.74
N SER A 100 6.92 -8.75 -8.77
CA SER A 100 7.16 -10.18 -8.68
C SER A 100 5.84 -10.95 -8.51
N PRO A 101 5.71 -12.16 -9.10
CA PRO A 101 4.50 -12.98 -8.94
C PRO A 101 4.13 -13.26 -7.48
N ALA A 102 5.14 -13.36 -6.60
CA ALA A 102 4.95 -13.54 -5.17
C ALA A 102 4.29 -12.31 -4.50
N LEU A 103 4.70 -11.10 -4.86
CA LEU A 103 4.08 -9.86 -4.37
C LEU A 103 2.66 -9.71 -4.89
N MET A 104 2.44 -9.98 -6.18
CA MET A 104 1.09 -9.94 -6.78
C MET A 104 0.14 -10.93 -6.11
N LYS A 105 0.63 -12.13 -5.76
CA LYS A 105 -0.15 -13.11 -5.01
C LYS A 105 -0.55 -12.58 -3.62
N LYS A 106 0.38 -11.95 -2.89
CA LYS A 106 0.10 -11.33 -1.58
C LYS A 106 -0.93 -10.20 -1.71
N ILE A 107 -0.75 -9.30 -2.68
CA ILE A 107 -1.71 -8.21 -2.95
C ILE A 107 -3.10 -8.78 -3.19
N ARG A 108 -3.21 -9.80 -4.04
CA ARG A 108 -4.49 -10.46 -4.33
C ARG A 108 -5.16 -11.00 -3.07
N GLN A 109 -4.43 -11.77 -2.26
CA GLN A 109 -4.94 -12.40 -1.03
C GLN A 109 -5.41 -11.39 0.02
N ILE A 110 -4.64 -10.32 0.21
CA ILE A 110 -4.98 -9.24 1.15
C ILE A 110 -6.23 -8.50 0.65
N SER A 111 -6.29 -8.15 -0.64
CA SER A 111 -7.47 -7.50 -1.24
C SER A 111 -8.73 -8.38 -1.22
N ASP A 112 -8.60 -9.71 -1.36
CA ASP A 112 -9.74 -10.62 -1.26
C ASP A 112 -10.33 -10.57 0.16
N THR A 113 -9.48 -10.56 1.19
CA THR A 113 -9.95 -10.39 2.59
C THR A 113 -10.61 -9.03 2.79
N ARG A 114 -10.05 -7.95 2.21
CA ARG A 114 -10.67 -6.61 2.24
C ARG A 114 -12.06 -6.61 1.64
N ASN A 115 -12.21 -7.18 0.44
CA ASN A 115 -13.49 -7.25 -0.24
C ASN A 115 -14.52 -7.97 0.62
N GLU A 116 -14.17 -9.12 1.17
CA GLU A 116 -15.08 -9.86 2.05
C GLU A 116 -15.49 -9.02 3.27
N LEU A 117 -14.52 -8.44 3.98
CA LEU A 117 -14.78 -7.66 5.19
C LEU A 117 -15.63 -6.41 4.92
N PHE A 118 -15.32 -5.65 3.86
CA PHE A 118 -16.03 -4.42 3.51
C PHE A 118 -17.39 -4.67 2.86
N HIS A 119 -17.61 -5.85 2.27
CA HIS A 119 -18.94 -6.30 1.86
C HIS A 119 -19.75 -6.92 3.01
N GLY A 120 -19.29 -6.79 4.26
CA GLY A 120 -20.01 -7.23 5.45
C GLY A 120 -19.95 -8.73 5.71
N LYS A 121 -19.12 -9.48 4.98
CA LYS A 121 -18.83 -10.88 5.34
C LYS A 121 -17.88 -10.86 6.53
N LEU A 122 -18.17 -11.67 7.55
CA LEU A 122 -17.32 -11.81 8.74
C LEU A 122 -16.41 -13.03 8.54
N PRO A 123 -15.13 -12.85 8.17
CA PRO A 123 -14.22 -13.97 8.02
C PRO A 123 -13.85 -14.54 9.39
N GLU A 124 -13.56 -15.83 9.44
CA GLU A 124 -13.12 -16.49 10.67
C GLU A 124 -11.96 -15.73 11.36
N PRO A 125 -11.96 -15.59 12.70
CA PRO A 125 -10.91 -14.89 13.43
C PRO A 125 -9.49 -15.37 13.09
N ALA A 126 -9.32 -16.67 12.84
CA ALA A 126 -8.03 -17.24 12.42
C ALA A 126 -7.57 -16.70 11.06
N ARG A 127 -8.48 -16.48 10.12
CA ARG A 127 -8.18 -15.87 8.82
C ARG A 127 -7.81 -14.41 8.99
N LEU A 128 -8.53 -13.66 9.81
CA LEU A 128 -8.20 -12.25 10.11
C LEU A 128 -6.78 -12.11 10.68
N ARG A 129 -6.43 -12.92 11.68
CA ARG A 129 -5.07 -12.93 12.26
C ARG A 129 -4.01 -13.30 11.23
N LYS A 130 -4.30 -14.27 10.35
CA LYS A 130 -3.41 -14.63 9.24
C LYS A 130 -3.19 -13.46 8.29
N THR A 131 -4.25 -12.75 7.91
CA THR A 131 -4.17 -11.58 7.03
C THR A 131 -3.30 -10.47 7.63
N MET A 132 -3.35 -10.24 8.96
CA MET A 132 -2.47 -9.27 9.62
C MET A 132 -0.98 -9.60 9.39
N ILE A 133 -0.60 -10.87 9.57
CA ILE A 133 0.77 -11.34 9.33
C ILE A 133 1.14 -11.21 7.85
N GLU A 134 0.23 -11.59 6.96
CA GLU A 134 0.45 -11.47 5.51
C GLU A 134 0.70 -10.02 5.10
N ILE A 135 0.03 -9.05 5.74
CA ILE A 135 0.28 -7.62 5.54
C ILE A 135 1.69 -7.25 6.00
N PHE A 136 2.14 -7.64 7.19
CA PHE A 136 3.50 -7.31 7.66
C PHE A 136 4.60 -7.96 6.79
N ASP A 137 4.40 -9.22 6.37
CA ASP A 137 5.29 -9.90 5.44
C ASP A 137 5.32 -9.21 4.07
N PHE A 138 4.15 -8.79 3.58
CA PHE A 138 4.06 -7.98 2.37
C PHE A 138 4.83 -6.68 2.55
N SER A 139 4.66 -5.96 3.66
CA SER A 139 5.32 -4.68 3.90
C SER A 139 6.83 -4.79 3.82
N LYS A 140 7.40 -5.82 4.43
CA LYS A 140 8.85 -6.09 4.36
C LYS A 140 9.31 -6.37 2.93
N ALA A 141 8.68 -7.34 2.27
CA ALA A 141 9.05 -7.73 0.91
C ALA A 141 8.85 -6.59 -0.10
N PHE A 142 7.81 -5.78 0.09
CA PHE A 142 7.47 -4.66 -0.78
C PHE A 142 8.44 -3.49 -0.60
N ASN A 143 8.85 -3.17 0.64
CA ASN A 143 9.92 -2.20 0.89
C ASN A 143 11.24 -2.63 0.23
N GLU A 144 11.65 -3.88 0.38
CA GLU A 144 12.86 -4.41 -0.25
C GLU A 144 12.79 -4.35 -1.77
N PHE A 145 11.62 -4.58 -2.36
CA PHE A 145 11.40 -4.51 -3.79
C PHE A 145 11.42 -3.07 -4.31
N VAL A 146 10.64 -2.17 -3.70
CA VAL A 146 10.53 -0.76 -4.13
C VAL A 146 11.85 -0.01 -3.89
N LEU A 147 12.61 -0.37 -2.86
CA LEU A 147 13.94 0.20 -2.66
C LEU A 147 14.87 -0.09 -3.84
N LYS A 148 14.78 -1.28 -4.45
CA LYS A 148 15.62 -1.65 -5.60
C LYS A 148 15.22 -0.93 -6.89
N VAL A 149 13.92 -0.73 -7.12
CA VAL A 149 13.43 -0.15 -8.39
C VAL A 149 13.22 1.36 -8.34
N GLY A 150 12.82 1.90 -7.18
CA GLY A 150 12.47 3.31 -7.00
C GLY A 150 13.43 4.08 -6.10
N CYS A 151 14.32 3.40 -5.37
CA CYS A 151 15.23 3.99 -4.38
C CYS A 151 14.52 4.73 -3.24
N PHE A 152 13.37 4.21 -2.80
CA PHE A 152 12.66 4.67 -1.59
C PHE A 152 11.89 3.51 -0.94
N LYS A 153 11.39 3.72 0.27
CA LYS A 153 10.57 2.76 1.00
C LYS A 153 9.18 3.34 1.26
N PRO A 154 8.11 2.81 0.64
CA PRO A 154 6.77 3.36 0.78
C PRO A 154 6.18 3.16 2.19
N ILE A 155 6.68 2.17 2.92
CA ILE A 155 6.22 1.84 4.27
C ILE A 155 7.31 2.30 5.24
N GLY A 156 6.98 3.34 6.01
CA GLY A 156 7.93 4.05 6.87
C GLY A 156 8.02 5.53 6.48
N SER A 157 9.21 6.02 6.21
CA SER A 157 9.46 7.44 5.87
C SER A 157 9.56 7.67 4.37
N LEU A 158 8.77 8.61 3.87
CA LEU A 158 8.83 9.12 2.48
C LEU A 158 9.79 10.31 2.34
N GLN A 159 10.54 10.65 3.39
CA GLN A 159 11.55 11.70 3.32
C GLN A 159 12.58 11.37 2.24
N GLY A 160 12.90 12.35 1.38
CA GLY A 160 13.86 12.19 0.28
C GLY A 160 13.31 11.52 -0.99
N VAL A 161 12.02 11.14 -1.02
CA VAL A 161 11.34 10.73 -2.27
C VAL A 161 11.35 11.88 -3.28
N ILE A 162 10.96 13.06 -2.81
CA ILE A 162 10.86 14.30 -3.58
C ILE A 162 12.23 15.00 -3.52
N LYS A 163 12.99 14.97 -4.62
CA LYS A 163 14.21 15.79 -4.75
C LYS A 163 13.79 17.25 -4.92
N SER A 164 14.22 18.13 -4.02
CA SER A 164 13.88 19.56 -4.07
C SER A 164 14.23 20.18 -5.44
N GLY A 165 13.24 20.78 -6.11
CA GLY A 165 13.47 21.74 -7.20
C GLY A 165 13.34 21.27 -8.66
N LYS A 166 12.89 20.05 -8.96
CA LYS A 166 12.79 19.52 -10.34
C LYS A 166 11.38 19.09 -10.77
N PHE A 167 10.33 19.79 -10.31
CA PHE A 167 8.96 19.50 -10.73
C PHE A 167 8.47 20.49 -11.76
N SER A 168 7.74 20.00 -12.75
CA SER A 168 6.99 20.83 -13.67
C SER A 168 5.95 21.61 -12.89
N LYS A 169 6.07 22.94 -12.87
CA LYS A 169 5.03 23.85 -12.38
C LYS A 169 3.81 23.93 -13.32
N LYS A 170 3.90 23.32 -14.51
CA LYS A 170 2.82 23.33 -15.51
C LYS A 170 1.90 22.13 -15.27
N MET A 171 0.70 22.40 -14.75
CA MET A 171 -0.33 21.39 -14.48
C MET A 171 -0.70 20.56 -15.71
N ALA A 172 -0.72 21.17 -16.90
CA ALA A 172 -1.01 20.46 -18.14
C ALA A 172 -0.03 19.30 -18.38
N ILE A 173 1.27 19.53 -18.15
CA ILE A 173 2.31 18.49 -18.30
C ILE A 173 2.07 17.36 -17.31
N THR A 174 1.76 17.67 -16.04
CA THR A 174 1.42 16.67 -15.02
C THR A 174 0.26 15.79 -15.47
N LYS A 175 -0.83 16.38 -15.98
CA LYS A 175 -2.00 15.63 -16.47
C LYS A 175 -1.67 14.73 -17.67
N TRP A 176 -0.89 15.24 -18.63
CA TRP A 176 -0.46 14.46 -19.78
C TRP A 176 0.40 13.26 -19.39
N VAL A 177 1.35 13.45 -18.46
CA VAL A 177 2.17 12.37 -17.92
C VAL A 177 1.30 11.32 -17.24
N ILE A 178 0.43 11.74 -16.32
CA ILE A 178 -0.43 10.83 -15.54
C ILE A 178 -1.37 10.04 -16.47
N LYS A 179 -1.97 10.70 -17.46
CA LYS A 179 -2.78 10.02 -18.48
C LYS A 179 -1.97 9.02 -19.30
N GLY A 180 -0.75 9.40 -19.71
CA GLY A 180 0.16 8.52 -20.45
C GLY A 180 0.61 7.28 -19.67
N LEU A 181 0.64 7.36 -18.34
CA LEU A 181 0.94 6.23 -17.45
C LEU A 181 -0.24 5.28 -17.22
N GLY A 182 -1.40 5.55 -17.81
CA GLY A 182 -2.59 4.71 -17.69
C GLY A 182 -3.49 5.08 -16.50
N PHE A 183 -3.35 6.29 -15.94
CA PHE A 183 -4.30 6.83 -14.96
C PHE A 183 -5.35 7.67 -15.70
N THR A 184 -6.24 7.00 -16.40
CA THR A 184 -7.43 7.62 -16.96
C THR A 184 -8.52 7.68 -15.89
N LYS A 185 -9.14 8.85 -15.71
CA LYS A 185 -10.52 8.87 -15.21
C LYS A 185 -11.31 8.07 -16.23
N GLU A 186 -11.88 6.94 -15.85
CA GLU A 186 -12.88 6.31 -16.69
C GLU A 186 -13.98 7.35 -16.89
N GLY A 187 -14.00 7.94 -18.09
CA GLY A 187 -15.19 8.57 -18.60
C GLY A 187 -16.21 7.46 -18.72
N ILE A 188 -17.35 7.66 -18.07
CA ILE A 188 -18.59 6.99 -18.40
C ILE A 188 -18.69 6.99 -19.93
N ILE A 189 -18.65 5.80 -20.52
CA ILE A 189 -19.45 5.50 -21.71
C ILE A 189 -20.65 4.75 -21.16
#